data_AF-A0AAD5GDC9-F1
#
_entry.id   AF-A0AAD5GDC9-F1
#
_cell.length_a   1.000
_cell.length_b   1.000
_cell.length_c   1.000
_cell.angle_alpha   90.00
_cell.angle_beta   90.00
_cell.angle_gamma   90.00
#
_symmetry.space_group_name_H-M   'P 1'
#
loop_
_entity.id
_entity.type
_entity.pdbx_description
1 polymer ?
#
loop_
_entity_poly.entity_id
_entity_poly.type
_entity_poly.pdbx_seq_one_letter_code
_entity_poly.pdbx_strand_id
1 'polypeptide(L)'
;NNAGKYSHCHCISEDGIETTFATNYLGHFLLTELLMENMIETAKISGVQGRIVNVSSGIHTWFSGDLIRSIREITRDKSEYDATRAYAISKVANVLHTKELARRL
;
A
#
# COMPACT_ATOMS: atom_id res chain seq x y z
N ASN A 1 8.76 -0.13 -4.56
CA ASN A 1 7.51 0.63 -4.32
C ASN A 1 7.78 1.88 -3.48
N ASN A 2 8.09 3.00 -4.15
CA ASN A 2 8.47 4.28 -3.51
C ASN A 2 7.45 5.41 -3.74
N ALA A 3 6.71 5.37 -4.85
CA ALA A 3 5.75 6.42 -5.18
C ALA A 3 4.77 6.67 -4.03
N GLY A 4 4.41 7.92 -3.80
CA GLY A 4 3.59 8.28 -2.66
C GLY A 4 2.84 9.58 -2.89
N LYS A 5 1.61 9.62 -2.39
CA LYS A 5 0.74 10.77 -2.36
C LYS A 5 0.28 11.02 -0.94
N TYR A 6 0.11 12.29 -0.60
CA TYR A 6 -0.63 12.75 0.57
C TYR A 6 -1.69 13.72 0.05
N SER A 7 -2.96 13.32 0.04
CA SER A 7 -4.05 14.14 -0.50
C SER A 7 -4.77 14.89 0.61
N HIS A 8 -4.70 16.23 0.60
CA HIS A 8 -5.42 17.07 1.57
C HIS A 8 -6.94 17.00 1.39
N CYS A 9 -7.41 16.84 0.15
CA CYS A 9 -8.83 16.70 -0.16
C CYS A 9 -9.19 15.24 -0.38
N HIS A 10 -10.42 14.88 -0.03
CA HIS A 10 -10.99 13.57 -0.35
C HIS A 10 -11.11 13.42 -1.87
N CYS A 11 -10.46 12.38 -2.41
CA CYS A 11 -10.51 12.05 -3.82
C CYS A 11 -10.65 10.54 -3.99
N ILE A 12 -11.43 10.12 -4.99
CA ILE A 12 -11.64 8.72 -5.34
C ILE A 12 -10.94 8.42 -6.68
N SER A 13 -10.21 7.31 -6.74
CA SER A 13 -9.60 6.80 -7.97
C SER A 13 -10.67 6.30 -8.95
N GLU A 14 -10.27 6.03 -10.19
CA GLU A 14 -11.16 5.43 -11.19
C GLU A 14 -11.74 4.07 -10.75
N ASP A 15 -11.02 3.34 -9.89
CA ASP A 15 -11.47 2.06 -9.31
C ASP A 15 -12.41 2.21 -8.10
N GLY A 16 -12.82 3.43 -7.74
CA GLY A 16 -13.74 3.66 -6.64
C GLY A 16 -13.12 3.59 -5.22
N ILE A 17 -11.80 3.78 -5.11
CA ILE A 17 -11.06 3.69 -3.84
C ILE A 17 -10.46 5.05 -3.48
N GLU A 18 -10.33 5.36 -2.18
CA GLU A 18 -9.64 6.58 -1.75
C GLU A 18 -8.22 6.65 -2.35
N THR A 19 -7.90 7.80 -2.95
CA THR A 19 -6.76 7.94 -3.88
C THR A 19 -5.40 7.74 -3.19
N THR A 20 -5.24 8.20 -1.95
CA THR A 20 -4.02 8.02 -1.15
C THR A 20 -3.76 6.54 -0.92
N PHE A 21 -4.76 5.79 -0.48
CA PHE A 21 -4.67 4.34 -0.28
C PHE A 21 -4.46 3.59 -1.60
N ALA A 22 -5.22 3.94 -2.65
CA ALA A 22 -5.11 3.35 -3.97
C ALA A 22 -3.70 3.51 -4.54
N THR A 23 -3.12 4.71 -4.46
CA THR A 23 -1.79 5.02 -5.00
C THR A 23 -0.68 4.40 -4.16
N ASN A 24 -0.71 4.61 -2.84
CA ASN A 24 0.42 4.29 -1.98
C ASN A 24 0.54 2.80 -1.68
N TYR A 25 -0.58 2.06 -1.71
CA TYR A 25 -0.63 0.66 -1.34
C TYR A 25 -1.21 -0.23 -2.44
N LEU A 26 -2.47 -0.06 -2.86
CA LEU A 26 -3.11 -1.06 -3.73
C LEU A 26 -2.46 -1.16 -5.11
N GLY A 27 -2.11 -0.03 -5.73
CA GLY A 27 -1.38 -0.02 -7.00
C GLY A 27 -0.02 -0.72 -6.87
N HIS A 28 0.71 -0.47 -5.78
CA HIS A 28 1.98 -1.15 -5.50
C HIS A 28 1.81 -2.64 -5.19
N PHE A 29 0.77 -3.03 -4.46
CA PHE A 29 0.43 -4.41 -4.17
C PHE A 29 0.22 -5.16 -5.48
N LEU A 30 -0.69 -4.67 -6.34
CA LEU A 30 -0.97 -5.30 -7.62
C LEU A 30 0.27 -5.33 -8.53
N LEU A 31 1.03 -4.24 -8.60
CA LEU A 31 2.28 -4.21 -9.37
C LEU A 31 3.27 -5.28 -8.89
N THR A 32 3.38 -5.49 -7.58
CA THR A 32 4.27 -6.51 -7.00
C THR A 32 3.82 -7.92 -7.38
N GLU A 33 2.51 -8.19 -7.29
CA GLU A 33 1.95 -9.49 -7.70
C GLU A 33 2.17 -9.76 -9.19
N LEU A 34 1.93 -8.77 -10.06
CA LEU A 34 2.14 -8.89 -11.50
C LEU A 34 3.60 -9.12 -11.89
N LEU A 35 4.56 -8.61 -11.10
CA LEU A 35 5.99 -8.79 -11.35
C LEU A 35 6.55 -10.07 -10.73
N MET A 36 5.81 -10.76 -9.86
CA MET A 36 6.32 -11.85 -9.04
C MET A 36 6.89 -13.00 -9.89
N GLU A 37 6.15 -13.45 -10.91
CA GLU A 37 6.58 -14.53 -11.79
C GLU A 37 7.88 -14.18 -12.53
N ASN A 38 7.95 -12.99 -13.12
CA ASN A 38 9.14 -12.49 -13.81
C ASN A 38 10.35 -12.39 -12.86
N MET A 39 10.14 -11.96 -11.62
CA MET A 39 11.21 -11.90 -10.61
C MET A 39 11.74 -13.29 -10.26
N ILE A 40 10.84 -14.27 -10.08
CA ILE A 40 11.20 -15.67 -9.79
C ILE A 40 11.98 -16.28 -10.97
N GLU A 41 11.50 -16.09 -12.20
CA GLU A 41 12.17 -16.61 -13.39
C GLU A 41 13.55 -15.96 -13.58
N THR A 42 13.63 -14.63 -13.44
CA THR A 42 14.91 -13.90 -13.54
C THR A 42 15.91 -14.40 -12.49
N ALA A 43 15.47 -14.65 -11.25
CA ALA A 43 16.33 -15.18 -10.20
C ALA A 43 16.83 -16.60 -10.52
N LYS A 44 15.99 -17.46 -11.12
CA LYS A 44 16.39 -18.80 -11.58
C LYS A 44 17.41 -18.76 -12.71
N ILE A 45 17.24 -17.88 -13.69
CA ILE A 45 18.12 -17.79 -14.87
C ILE A 45 19.46 -17.13 -14.50
N SER A 46 19.42 -16.04 -13.75
CA SER A 46 20.61 -15.25 -13.40
C SER A 46 21.39 -15.77 -12.20
N GLY A 47 20.76 -16.59 -11.34
CA GLY A 47 21.32 -17.01 -10.05
C GLY A 47 21.36 -15.90 -8.99
N VAL A 48 20.80 -14.72 -9.27
CA VAL A 48 20.80 -13.56 -8.36
C VAL A 48 19.41 -13.34 -7.78
N GLN A 49 19.30 -13.30 -6.45
CA GLN A 49 18.03 -13.07 -5.76
C GLN A 49 17.53 -11.62 -5.94
N GLY A 50 16.25 -11.49 -6.30
CA GLY A 50 15.56 -10.20 -6.35
C GLY A 50 15.25 -9.65 -4.96
N ARG A 51 14.84 -8.38 -4.89
CA ARG A 51 14.38 -7.75 -3.64
C ARG A 51 13.15 -6.90 -3.90
N ILE A 52 12.18 -6.97 -2.99
CA ILE A 52 11.00 -6.09 -2.98
C ILE A 52 11.15 -5.13 -1.82
N VAL A 53 11.15 -3.83 -2.11
CA VAL A 53 11.27 -2.77 -1.09
C VAL A 53 10.04 -1.87 -1.16
N ASN A 54 9.26 -1.86 -0.08
CA ASN A 54 8.13 -0.97 0.13
C ASN A 54 8.52 0.18 1.06
N VAL A 55 8.48 1.41 0.57
CA VAL A 55 8.79 2.59 1.39
C VAL A 55 7.57 2.98 2.23
N SER A 56 7.71 2.84 3.55
CA SER A 56 6.71 3.29 4.52
C SER A 56 7.05 4.70 5.07
N SER A 57 6.50 5.07 6.22
CA SER A 57 6.78 6.30 6.97
C SER A 57 6.55 6.05 8.45
N GLY A 58 7.21 6.82 9.33
CA GLY A 58 6.98 6.74 10.79
C GLY A 58 5.52 6.91 11.19
N ILE A 59 4.72 7.62 10.38
CA ILE A 59 3.28 7.83 10.60
C ILE A 59 2.44 6.55 10.61
N HIS A 60 2.97 5.43 10.11
CA HIS A 60 2.26 4.14 10.22
C HIS A 60 1.96 3.79 11.69
N THR A 61 2.75 4.25 12.65
CA THR A 61 2.50 3.98 14.08
C THR A 61 1.32 4.76 14.66
N TRP A 62 0.81 5.78 13.93
CA TRP A 62 -0.30 6.61 14.38
C TRP A 62 -1.66 5.98 14.11
N PHE A 63 -1.71 4.95 13.26
CA PHE A 63 -2.92 4.20 13.02
C PHE A 63 -3.07 3.07 14.04
N SER A 64 -4.25 2.99 14.63
CA SER A 64 -4.69 1.85 15.44
C SER A 64 -6.14 1.51 15.10
N GLY A 65 -6.50 0.23 15.20
CA GLY A 65 -7.86 -0.25 14.94
C GLY A 65 -7.97 -1.18 13.73
N ASP A 66 -9.21 -1.40 13.29
CA ASP A 66 -9.53 -2.28 12.17
C ASP A 66 -9.18 -1.61 10.84
N LEU A 67 -8.17 -2.16 10.16
CA LEU A 67 -7.67 -1.64 8.89
C LEU A 67 -8.72 -1.73 7.78
N ILE A 68 -9.42 -2.85 7.66
CA ILE A 68 -10.39 -3.10 6.58
C ILE A 68 -11.59 -2.18 6.74
N ARG A 69 -12.10 -2.05 7.96
CA ARG A 69 -13.16 -1.08 8.28
C ARG A 69 -12.71 0.33 7.97
N SER A 70 -11.50 0.72 8.40
CA SER A 70 -10.99 2.07 8.20
C SER A 70 -10.81 2.42 6.71
N ILE A 71 -10.35 1.48 5.88
CA ILE A 71 -10.26 1.68 4.41
C ILE A 71 -11.64 1.94 3.80
N ARG A 72 -12.67 1.20 4.24
CA ARG A 72 -14.05 1.40 3.78
C ARG A 72 -14.59 2.77 4.21
N GLU A 73 -14.29 3.20 5.44
CA GLU A 73 -14.70 4.50 5.97
C GLU A 73 -14.08 5.64 5.16
N ILE A 74 -12.75 5.67 4.98
CA ILE A 74 -12.08 6.75 4.21
C ILE A 74 -12.50 6.79 2.74
N THR A 75 -12.98 5.67 2.20
CA THR A 75 -13.47 5.60 0.81
C THR A 75 -14.90 6.12 0.68
N ARG A 76 -15.77 5.91 1.68
CA ARG A 76 -17.19 6.26 1.58
C ARG A 76 -17.54 7.65 2.11
N ASP A 77 -16.89 8.10 3.17
CA ASP A 77 -17.25 9.33 3.87
C ASP A 77 -16.38 10.51 3.44
N LYS A 78 -17.01 11.52 2.83
CA LYS A 78 -16.35 12.75 2.39
C LYS A 78 -16.36 13.85 3.45
N SER A 79 -17.36 13.86 4.33
CA SER A 79 -17.61 14.93 5.31
C SER A 79 -16.56 14.95 6.42
N GLU A 80 -16.00 13.79 6.75
CA GLU A 80 -15.03 13.61 7.84
C GLU A 80 -13.67 13.13 7.35
N TYR A 81 -13.28 13.48 6.13
CA TYR A 81 -12.02 13.00 5.57
C TYR A 81 -10.80 13.56 6.33
N ASP A 82 -10.07 12.64 6.96
CA ASP A 82 -8.78 12.90 7.58
C ASP A 82 -7.65 12.36 6.68
N ALA A 83 -6.96 13.29 6.03
CA ALA A 83 -5.81 13.01 5.16
C ALA A 83 -4.67 12.30 5.89
N THR A 84 -4.44 12.65 7.15
CA THR A 84 -3.40 12.03 7.99
C THR A 84 -3.76 10.60 8.30
N ARG A 85 -5.02 10.32 8.65
CA ARG A 85 -5.52 8.96 8.86
C ARG A 85 -5.44 8.12 7.57
N ALA A 86 -5.89 8.64 6.43
CA ALA A 86 -5.80 7.95 5.14
C ALA A 86 -4.36 7.61 4.77
N TYR A 87 -3.43 8.54 4.97
CA TYR A 87 -2.02 8.32 4.74
C TYR A 87 -1.42 7.28 5.71
N ALA A 88 -1.73 7.37 7.01
CA ALA A 88 -1.27 6.40 8.01
C ALA A 88 -1.74 4.97 7.70
N ILE A 89 -3.02 4.80 7.32
CA ILE A 89 -3.59 3.54 6.85
C ILE A 89 -2.77 2.97 5.68
N SER A 90 -2.46 3.80 4.68
CA SER A 90 -1.67 3.36 3.52
C SER A 90 -0.25 2.92 3.89
N LYS A 91 0.37 3.57 4.87
CA LYS A 91 1.74 3.27 5.33
C LYS A 91 1.80 2.06 6.26
N VAL A 92 0.76 1.81 7.06
CA VAL A 92 0.59 0.53 7.77
C VAL A 92 0.44 -0.63 6.79
N ALA A 93 -0.37 -0.47 5.75
CA ALA A 93 -0.57 -1.50 4.75
C ALA A 93 0.76 -1.91 4.07
N ASN A 94 1.63 -0.94 3.75
CA ASN A 94 2.99 -1.23 3.25
C ASN A 94 3.83 -2.07 4.23
N VAL A 95 3.77 -1.80 5.53
CA VAL A 95 4.51 -2.56 6.55
C VAL A 95 3.98 -3.99 6.65
N LEU A 96 2.66 -4.15 6.74
CA LEU A 96 2.01 -5.45 6.84
C LEU A 96 2.27 -6.31 5.60
N HIS A 97 2.17 -5.73 4.41
CA HIS A 97 2.47 -6.43 3.16
C HIS A 97 3.93 -6.84 3.08
N THR A 98 4.87 -5.99 3.51
CA THR A 98 6.30 -6.38 3.55
C THR A 98 6.54 -7.55 4.49
N LYS A 99 5.90 -7.56 5.67
CA LYS A 99 5.96 -8.70 6.60
C LYS A 99 5.39 -9.98 6.00
N GLU A 100 4.27 -9.88 5.30
CA GLU A 100 3.63 -11.04 4.67
C GLU A 100 4.46 -11.56 3.48
N LEU A 101 5.04 -10.69 2.66
CA LEU A 101 5.97 -11.10 1.60
C LEU A 101 7.16 -11.85 2.17
N ALA A 102 7.79 -11.33 3.23
CA ALA A 102 8.92 -11.98 3.90
C ALA A 102 8.56 -13.32 4.57
N ARG A 103 7.27 -13.56 4.86
CA ARG A 103 6.79 -14.84 5.39
C ARG A 103 6.54 -15.87 4.28
N ARG A 104 6.18 -15.41 3.08
CA ARG A 104 5.80 -16.27 1.95
C ARG A 104 6.96 -16.62 1.03
N LEU A 105 7.93 -15.71 0.88
CA LEU A 105 9.13 -15.85 0.05
C LEU A 105 10.30 -16.37 0.88
#